data_AF-A0A809RMB6-F1
#
_entry.id   AF-A0A809RMB6-F1
#
_cell.length_a   1.000
_cell.length_b   1.000
_cell.length_c   1.000
_cell.angle_alpha   90.00
_cell.angle_beta   90.00
_cell.angle_gamma   90.00
#
_symmetry.space_group_name_H-M   'P 1'
#
loop_
_entity.id
_entity.type
_entity.pdbx_description
1 polymer ?
#
loop_
_entity_poly.entity_id
_entity_poly.type
_entity_poly.pdbx_seq_one_letter_code
_entity_poly.pdbx_strand_id
1 'polypeptide(L)'
;MPHVIKEKKTLYEILGVSPNASDSEIKTAYQNLSKNLQSAKNDTNRDDVDLKLKVINVAFNTLSITRTRDAYDARLAGLNVPKNTTTPPLSLIPLEMDEASSLKNEAMSLKTEAISLKAESVSLRADVIALKVERGYSGYQSTESVLEKSSRLLSPVKKAFAIVGSLVAIGLVIQLIFMLMINRQATTLVGNTSKAEEKVMLQDYYQRTGVRVASKAEMDLLEAASHREEQEQNKIREQERAKQQEDRKYQQFVEDGKQEGEIVSQNLQLAEEKARYEEDQKKRQAQEDQRRQDELEAERIQREKDSWQNTLTN
;
A
#
# COMPACT_ATOMS: atom_id res chain seq x y z
N MET A 1 -37.22 -15.66 -24.90
CA MET A 1 -36.43 -14.43 -25.12
C MET A 1 -36.23 -13.76 -23.76
N PRO A 2 -35.20 -14.12 -22.96
CA PRO A 2 -35.05 -13.53 -21.65
C PRO A 2 -34.33 -12.18 -21.72
N HIS A 3 -34.77 -11.30 -20.82
CA HIS A 3 -34.59 -9.86 -20.82
C HIS A 3 -33.14 -9.41 -20.61
N VAL A 4 -32.70 -8.47 -21.44
CA VAL A 4 -31.45 -7.73 -21.30
C VAL A 4 -31.64 -6.65 -20.23
N ILE A 5 -31.38 -6.99 -18.97
CA ILE A 5 -31.04 -5.99 -17.95
C ILE A 5 -29.61 -5.53 -18.28
N LYS A 6 -29.36 -4.22 -18.31
CA LYS A 6 -27.99 -3.69 -18.29
C LYS A 6 -27.37 -4.06 -16.93
N GLU A 7 -26.90 -5.30 -16.81
CA GLU A 7 -26.32 -5.82 -15.59
C GLU A 7 -24.97 -5.14 -15.32
N LYS A 8 -24.72 -4.82 -14.05
CA LYS A 8 -23.39 -4.39 -13.60
C LYS A 8 -22.47 -5.58 -13.83
N LYS A 9 -21.41 -5.40 -14.63
CA LYS A 9 -20.45 -6.46 -14.92
C LYS A 9 -19.94 -7.07 -13.61
N THR A 10 -20.02 -8.39 -13.51
CA THR A 10 -19.45 -9.13 -12.37
C THR A 10 -17.92 -8.99 -12.35
N LEU A 11 -17.28 -9.27 -11.20
CA LEU A 11 -15.82 -9.26 -11.10
C LEU A 11 -15.18 -10.32 -12.03
N TYR A 12 -15.90 -11.43 -12.26
CA TYR A 12 -15.54 -12.48 -13.20
C TYR A 12 -15.55 -11.97 -14.66
N GLU A 13 -16.60 -11.25 -15.05
CA GLU A 13 -16.69 -10.62 -16.38
C GLU A 13 -15.65 -9.52 -16.59
N ILE A 14 -15.29 -8.79 -15.54
CA ILE A 14 -14.23 -7.77 -15.59
C ILE A 14 -12.87 -8.42 -15.93
N LEU A 15 -12.57 -9.58 -15.35
CA LEU A 15 -11.35 -10.33 -15.66
C LEU A 15 -11.49 -11.22 -16.91
N GLY A 16 -12.70 -11.41 -17.43
CA GLY A 16 -12.97 -12.30 -18.56
C GLY A 16 -12.80 -13.78 -18.22
N VAL A 17 -13.03 -14.16 -16.97
CA VAL A 17 -12.88 -15.54 -16.47
C VAL A 17 -14.22 -16.13 -16.04
N SER A 18 -14.32 -17.46 -16.04
CA SER A 18 -15.51 -18.17 -15.55
C SER A 18 -15.65 -18.03 -14.03
N PRO A 19 -16.87 -18.04 -13.45
CA PRO A 19 -17.08 -18.16 -12.01
C PRO A 19 -16.40 -19.39 -11.39
N ASN A 20 -16.23 -20.46 -12.18
CA ASN A 20 -15.54 -21.69 -11.76
C ASN A 20 -14.05 -21.70 -12.12
N ALA A 21 -13.45 -20.55 -12.46
CA ALA A 21 -12.04 -20.47 -12.84
C ALA A 21 -11.13 -20.79 -11.64
N SER A 22 -10.04 -21.49 -11.94
CA SER A 22 -8.96 -21.76 -10.99
C SER A 22 -8.18 -20.48 -10.65
N ASP A 23 -7.52 -20.47 -9.49
CA ASP A 23 -6.70 -19.34 -9.04
C ASP A 23 -5.57 -19.02 -10.04
N SER A 24 -5.02 -20.05 -10.71
CA SER A 24 -4.05 -19.90 -11.79
C SER A 24 -4.61 -19.17 -13.01
N GLU A 25 -5.84 -19.50 -13.42
CA GLU A 25 -6.49 -18.84 -14.57
C GLU A 25 -6.82 -17.39 -14.26
N ILE A 26 -7.30 -17.11 -13.04
CA ILE A 26 -7.57 -15.74 -12.55
C ILE A 26 -6.28 -14.90 -12.60
N LYS A 27 -5.15 -15.47 -12.15
CA LYS A 27 -3.85 -14.80 -12.18
C LYS A 27 -3.36 -14.55 -13.60
N THR A 28 -3.47 -15.52 -14.49
CA THR A 28 -3.03 -15.38 -15.89
C THR A 28 -3.89 -14.37 -16.64
N ALA A 29 -5.20 -14.36 -16.43
CA ALA A 29 -6.11 -13.38 -17.02
C ALA A 29 -5.77 -11.95 -16.57
N TYR A 30 -5.53 -11.75 -15.27
CA TYR A 30 -5.08 -10.48 -14.72
C TYR A 30 -3.76 -9.99 -15.35
N GLN A 31 -2.77 -10.88 -15.46
CA GLN A 31 -1.47 -10.54 -16.07
C GLN A 31 -1.61 -10.10 -17.53
N ASN A 32 -2.42 -10.83 -18.31
CA ASN A 32 -2.67 -10.51 -19.72
C ASN A 32 -3.39 -9.16 -19.87
N LEU A 33 -4.43 -8.91 -19.07
CA LEU A 33 -5.17 -7.65 -19.09
C LEU A 33 -4.31 -6.46 -18.68
N SER A 34 -3.51 -6.61 -17.62
CA SER A 34 -2.60 -5.55 -17.15
C SER A 34 -1.57 -5.19 -18.21
N LYS A 35 -0.98 -6.20 -18.88
CA LYS A 35 -0.01 -5.97 -19.97
C LYS A 35 -0.63 -5.27 -21.17
N ASN A 36 -1.85 -5.67 -21.57
CA ASN A 36 -2.57 -5.03 -22.66
C ASN A 36 -2.91 -3.57 -22.34
N LEU A 37 -3.36 -3.28 -21.12
CA LEU A 37 -3.67 -1.92 -20.68
C LEU A 37 -2.41 -1.05 -20.53
N GLN A 38 -1.30 -1.59 -20.02
CA GLN A 38 -0.03 -0.87 -19.96
C GLN A 38 0.50 -0.54 -21.37
N SER A 39 0.31 -1.45 -22.33
CA SER A 39 0.66 -1.19 -23.73
C SER A 39 -0.25 -0.13 -24.35
N ALA A 40 -1.54 -0.15 -24.01
CA ALA A 40 -2.54 0.83 -24.46
C ALA A 40 -2.35 2.22 -23.82
N LYS A 41 -1.70 2.32 -22.64
CA LYS A 41 -1.36 3.60 -21.99
C LYS A 41 -0.44 4.50 -22.83
N ASN A 42 0.30 3.89 -23.77
CA ASN A 42 1.18 4.61 -24.69
C ASN A 42 0.39 5.28 -25.83
N ASP A 43 -0.88 4.88 -26.01
CA ASP A 43 -1.84 5.53 -26.87
C ASP A 43 -2.68 6.53 -26.05
N THR A 44 -3.20 7.55 -26.70
CA THR A 44 -3.66 8.87 -26.18
C THR A 44 -4.77 8.89 -25.11
N ASN A 45 -5.08 7.78 -24.42
CA ASN A 45 -6.25 7.60 -23.56
C ASN A 45 -5.88 7.16 -22.12
N ARG A 46 -5.03 7.96 -21.45
CA ARG A 46 -4.43 7.64 -20.14
C ARG A 46 -5.44 7.44 -19.02
N ASP A 47 -6.51 8.24 -18.99
CA ASP A 47 -7.48 8.24 -17.88
C ASP A 47 -8.40 7.01 -17.90
N ASP A 48 -8.87 6.60 -19.08
CA ASP A 48 -9.67 5.37 -19.25
C ASP A 48 -8.84 4.11 -18.91
N VAL A 49 -7.56 4.12 -19.27
CA VAL A 49 -6.63 3.03 -18.94
C VAL A 49 -6.41 2.95 -17.42
N ASP A 50 -6.24 4.07 -16.73
CA ASP A 50 -6.06 4.09 -15.27
C ASP A 50 -7.30 3.58 -14.53
N LEU A 51 -8.50 4.00 -14.97
CA LEU A 51 -9.76 3.51 -14.43
C LEU A 51 -9.90 2.00 -14.62
N LYS A 52 -9.65 1.49 -15.84
CA LYS A 52 -9.70 0.05 -16.13
C LYS A 52 -8.70 -0.74 -15.29
N LEU A 53 -7.49 -0.23 -15.11
CA LEU A 53 -6.46 -0.87 -14.31
C LEU A 53 -6.86 -0.96 -12.82
N LYS A 54 -7.47 0.10 -12.28
CA LYS A 54 -8.05 0.09 -10.93
C LYS A 54 -9.16 -0.95 -10.79
N VAL A 55 -10.10 -0.99 -11.73
CA VAL A 55 -11.22 -1.94 -11.71
C VAL A 55 -10.72 -3.40 -11.78
N ILE A 56 -9.74 -3.68 -12.63
CA ILE A 56 -9.13 -5.01 -12.76
C ILE A 56 -8.34 -5.40 -11.49
N ASN A 57 -7.64 -4.45 -10.84
CA ASN A 57 -6.97 -4.71 -9.56
C ASN A 57 -7.97 -5.05 -8.45
N VAL A 58 -9.09 -4.34 -8.37
CA VAL A 58 -10.15 -4.64 -7.40
C VAL A 58 -10.73 -6.03 -7.65
N ALA A 59 -11.00 -6.39 -8.91
CA ALA A 59 -11.49 -7.71 -9.26
C ALA A 59 -10.49 -8.81 -8.87
N PHE A 60 -9.21 -8.65 -9.23
CA PHE A 60 -8.17 -9.61 -8.90
C PHE A 60 -7.97 -9.76 -7.38
N ASN A 61 -7.88 -8.68 -6.63
CA ASN A 61 -7.71 -8.75 -5.17
C ASN A 61 -8.89 -9.43 -4.47
N THR A 62 -10.10 -9.26 -5.01
CA THR A 62 -11.30 -9.91 -4.45
C THR A 62 -11.38 -11.39 -4.82
N LEU A 63 -11.00 -11.76 -6.05
CA LEU A 63 -11.14 -13.12 -6.56
C LEU A 63 -9.92 -14.02 -6.29
N SER A 64 -8.76 -13.44 -6.01
CA SER A 64 -7.51 -14.19 -5.76
C SER A 64 -7.40 -14.80 -4.36
N ILE A 65 -8.16 -14.28 -3.38
CA ILE A 65 -8.18 -14.79 -2.01
C ILE A 65 -9.46 -15.59 -1.83
N THR A 66 -9.35 -16.87 -1.45
CA THR A 66 -10.49 -17.79 -1.28
C THR A 66 -11.59 -17.20 -0.42
N ARG A 67 -11.26 -16.67 0.77
CA ARG A 67 -12.22 -16.06 1.69
C ARG A 67 -12.99 -14.89 1.09
N THR A 68 -12.34 -14.01 0.33
CA THR A 68 -13.02 -12.85 -0.26
C THR A 68 -13.83 -13.22 -1.49
N ARG A 69 -13.39 -14.26 -2.23
CA ARG A 69 -14.15 -14.85 -3.32
C ARG A 69 -15.45 -15.46 -2.81
N ASP A 70 -15.38 -16.30 -1.77
CA ASP A 70 -16.56 -16.94 -1.18
C ASP A 70 -17.57 -15.90 -0.64
N ALA A 71 -17.08 -14.83 0.00
CA ALA A 71 -17.93 -13.74 0.48
C ALA A 71 -18.58 -12.94 -0.67
N TYR A 72 -17.87 -12.76 -1.79
CA TYR A 72 -18.40 -12.14 -3.00
C TYR A 72 -19.47 -13.02 -3.64
N ASP A 73 -19.22 -14.33 -3.74
CA ASP A 73 -20.15 -15.31 -4.30
C ASP A 73 -21.41 -15.45 -3.45
N ALA A 74 -21.29 -15.43 -2.12
CA ALA A 74 -22.43 -15.41 -1.20
C ALA A 74 -23.33 -14.17 -1.40
N ARG A 75 -22.73 -13.00 -1.67
CA ARG A 75 -23.49 -11.78 -2.01
C ARG A 75 -24.17 -11.91 -3.37
N LEU A 76 -23.49 -12.48 -4.35
CA LEU A 76 -24.05 -12.69 -5.69
C LEU A 76 -25.24 -13.65 -5.64
N ALA A 77 -25.16 -14.72 -4.82
CA ALA A 77 -26.25 -15.63 -4.56
C ALA A 77 -27.42 -14.96 -3.81
N GLY A 78 -27.13 -14.14 -2.80
CA GLY A 78 -28.13 -13.41 -2.01
C GLY A 78 -28.93 -12.37 -2.81
N LEU A 79 -28.36 -11.82 -3.89
CA LEU A 79 -29.08 -10.94 -4.82
C LEU A 79 -30.08 -11.68 -5.71
N ASN A 80 -29.95 -13.01 -5.84
CA ASN A 80 -30.78 -13.84 -6.71
C ASN A 80 -31.90 -14.59 -5.97
N VAL A 81 -32.07 -14.35 -4.67
CA VAL A 81 -33.14 -14.92 -3.86
C VAL A 81 -34.38 -14.00 -3.95
N PRO A 82 -35.55 -14.50 -4.42
CA PRO A 82 -36.78 -13.71 -4.38
C PRO A 82 -37.11 -13.34 -2.93
N LYS A 83 -37.47 -12.07 -2.69
CA LYS A 83 -37.90 -11.52 -1.39
C LYS A 83 -39.20 -12.16 -0.89
N ASN A 84 -39.18 -13.44 -0.56
CA ASN A 84 -40.23 -14.05 0.24
C ASN A 84 -39.72 -15.30 0.94
N THR A 85 -39.20 -15.13 2.16
CA THR A 85 -39.44 -16.04 3.29
C THR A 85 -38.97 -15.36 4.57
N THR A 86 -39.95 -14.99 5.37
CA THR A 86 -39.99 -15.02 6.83
C THR A 86 -38.71 -15.47 7.54
N THR A 87 -38.16 -14.51 8.27
CA THR A 87 -37.31 -14.63 9.45
C THR A 87 -37.60 -15.89 10.28
N PRO A 88 -36.64 -16.80 10.49
CA PRO A 88 -36.53 -17.46 11.77
C PRO A 88 -35.83 -16.50 12.74
N PRO A 89 -36.33 -16.33 13.98
CA PRO A 89 -35.66 -15.50 14.98
C PRO A 89 -34.29 -16.11 15.25
N LEU A 90 -33.24 -15.33 15.00
CA LEU A 90 -31.87 -15.68 15.39
C LEU A 90 -31.88 -15.89 16.90
N SER A 91 -31.69 -17.14 17.32
CA SER A 91 -31.44 -17.49 18.70
C SER A 91 -30.16 -16.78 19.14
N LEU A 92 -30.29 -15.94 20.16
CA LEU A 92 -29.18 -15.44 20.95
C LEU A 92 -28.43 -16.64 21.56
N ILE A 93 -27.41 -17.11 20.87
CA ILE A 93 -26.30 -17.85 21.47
C ILE A 93 -25.27 -16.77 21.85
N PRO A 94 -24.94 -16.59 23.13
CA PRO A 94 -23.81 -15.75 23.52
C PRO A 94 -22.53 -16.34 22.90
N LEU A 95 -22.05 -15.74 21.82
CA LEU A 95 -20.71 -16.02 21.29
C LEU A 95 -19.70 -15.40 22.25
N GLU A 96 -18.98 -16.26 22.95
CA GLU A 96 -17.91 -15.93 23.88
C GLU A 96 -16.86 -15.03 23.21
N MET A 97 -16.53 -13.92 23.87
CA MET A 97 -15.55 -12.92 23.46
C MET A 97 -14.08 -13.41 23.44
N ASP A 98 -13.82 -14.71 23.63
CA ASP A 98 -12.46 -15.26 23.72
C ASP A 98 -11.87 -15.68 22.36
N GLU A 99 -12.71 -16.02 21.38
CA GLU A 99 -12.23 -16.56 20.09
C GLU A 99 -11.72 -15.47 19.13
N ALA A 100 -12.27 -14.25 19.22
CA ALA A 100 -11.77 -13.11 18.45
C ALA A 100 -10.38 -12.63 18.94
N SER A 101 -10.12 -12.81 20.23
CA SER A 101 -8.85 -12.48 20.89
C SER A 101 -7.74 -13.45 20.48
N SER A 102 -8.05 -14.75 20.43
CA SER A 102 -7.12 -15.79 19.99
C SER A 102 -6.78 -15.65 18.51
N LEU A 103 -7.77 -15.39 17.64
CA LEU A 103 -7.56 -15.15 16.21
C LEU A 103 -6.68 -13.91 15.92
N LYS A 104 -6.80 -12.86 16.74
CA LYS A 104 -5.94 -11.68 16.63
C LYS A 104 -4.50 -11.97 17.06
N ASN A 105 -4.32 -12.78 18.09
CA ASN A 105 -3.01 -13.19 18.58
C ASN A 105 -2.32 -14.15 17.60
N GLU A 106 -3.07 -15.06 16.99
CA GLU A 106 -2.59 -15.97 15.95
C GLU A 106 -2.23 -15.22 14.66
N ALA A 107 -3.04 -14.24 14.25
CA ALA A 107 -2.71 -13.37 13.12
C ALA A 107 -1.45 -12.52 13.38
N MET A 108 -1.24 -12.07 14.62
CA MET A 108 -0.03 -11.34 15.01
C MET A 108 1.21 -12.25 15.04
N SER A 109 1.09 -13.49 15.50
CA SER A 109 2.21 -14.45 15.48
C SER A 109 2.61 -14.82 14.05
N LEU A 110 1.64 -15.08 13.17
CA LEU A 110 1.88 -15.35 11.74
C LEU A 110 2.54 -14.16 11.03
N LYS A 111 2.17 -12.93 11.39
CA LYS A 111 2.83 -11.72 10.86
C LYS A 111 4.28 -11.62 11.33
N THR A 112 4.58 -11.97 12.57
CA THR A 112 5.95 -11.96 13.09
C THR A 112 6.81 -13.07 12.47
N GLU A 113 6.25 -14.25 12.24
CA GLU A 113 6.93 -15.38 11.59
C GLU A 113 7.21 -15.09 10.09
N ALA A 114 6.30 -14.40 9.41
CA ALA A 114 6.55 -13.93 8.05
C ALA A 114 7.66 -12.87 7.97
N ILE A 115 7.80 -12.03 8.99
CA ILE A 115 8.87 -11.03 9.07
C ILE A 115 10.22 -11.69 9.35
N SER A 116 10.29 -12.71 10.22
CA SER A 116 11.53 -13.46 10.47
C SER A 116 11.99 -14.25 9.25
N LEU A 117 11.07 -14.95 8.56
CA LEU A 117 11.38 -15.66 7.31
C LEU A 117 11.90 -14.71 6.21
N LYS A 118 11.36 -13.49 6.15
CA LYS A 118 11.85 -12.47 5.22
C LYS A 118 13.25 -11.97 5.60
N ALA A 119 13.53 -11.81 6.89
CA ALA A 119 14.87 -11.45 7.36
C ALA A 119 15.92 -12.53 7.05
N GLU A 120 15.56 -13.81 7.24
CA GLU A 120 16.43 -14.95 6.92
C GLU A 120 16.69 -15.09 5.41
N SER A 121 15.71 -14.74 4.56
CA SER A 121 15.91 -14.70 3.10
C SER A 121 16.87 -13.58 2.66
N VAL A 122 16.93 -12.48 3.41
CA VAL A 122 17.80 -11.33 3.14
C VAL A 122 19.23 -11.62 3.61
N SER A 123 19.41 -12.32 4.74
CA SER A 123 20.73 -12.76 5.20
C SER A 123 21.34 -13.81 4.27
N LEU A 124 20.56 -14.79 3.80
CA LEU A 124 21.03 -15.78 2.82
C LEU A 124 21.46 -15.14 1.49
N ARG A 125 20.82 -14.05 1.06
CA ARG A 125 21.26 -13.29 -0.12
C ARG A 125 22.55 -12.51 0.12
N ALA A 126 22.76 -12.01 1.33
CA ALA A 126 24.01 -11.33 1.70
C ALA A 126 25.20 -12.30 1.70
N ASP A 127 25.02 -13.52 2.22
CA ASP A 127 26.06 -14.55 2.22
C ASP A 127 26.40 -15.05 0.80
N VAL A 128 25.41 -15.15 -0.09
CA VAL A 128 25.66 -15.49 -1.51
C VAL A 128 26.44 -14.38 -2.24
N ILE A 129 26.23 -13.11 -1.87
CA ILE A 129 26.99 -11.99 -2.42
C ILE A 129 28.43 -12.00 -1.87
N ALA A 130 28.61 -12.26 -0.57
CA ALA A 130 29.93 -12.40 0.05
C ALA A 130 30.75 -13.55 -0.57
N LEU A 131 30.13 -14.71 -0.79
CA LEU A 131 30.77 -15.87 -1.43
C LEU A 131 31.08 -15.66 -2.93
N LYS A 132 30.36 -14.76 -3.60
CA LYS A 132 30.69 -14.36 -4.99
C LYS A 132 31.86 -13.38 -5.04
N VAL A 133 32.04 -12.54 -4.02
CA VAL A 133 33.17 -11.60 -3.92
C VAL A 133 34.49 -12.32 -3.61
N GLU A 134 34.45 -13.41 -2.86
CA GLU A 134 35.67 -14.19 -2.51
C GLU A 134 36.22 -15.03 -3.69
N ARG A 135 35.39 -15.35 -4.69
CA ARG A 135 35.79 -16.15 -5.86
C ARG A 135 36.35 -15.34 -7.04
N GLY A 136 36.42 -14.02 -6.92
CA GLY A 136 36.71 -13.09 -8.03
C GLY A 136 38.17 -12.72 -8.28
N TYR A 137 39.15 -13.27 -7.55
CA TYR A 137 40.57 -12.97 -7.73
C TYR A 137 41.36 -14.22 -8.17
N SER A 138 41.17 -14.65 -9.41
CA SER A 138 42.16 -15.50 -10.09
C SER A 138 41.95 -15.42 -11.60
N GLY A 139 42.93 -14.86 -12.32
CA GLY A 139 42.87 -14.81 -13.78
C GLY A 139 43.77 -13.77 -14.44
N TYR A 140 45.08 -13.79 -14.19
CA TYR A 140 46.04 -13.25 -15.15
C TYR A 140 46.56 -14.42 -15.99
N GLN A 141 46.00 -14.59 -17.20
CA GLN A 141 46.60 -15.44 -18.23
C GLN A 141 47.55 -14.61 -19.08
N SER A 142 48.84 -14.83 -18.86
CA SER A 142 49.91 -14.55 -19.80
C SER A 142 49.84 -15.59 -20.93
N THR A 143 49.79 -15.15 -22.18
CA THR A 143 50.12 -16.03 -23.31
C THR A 143 51.31 -15.44 -24.06
N GLU A 144 52.46 -16.07 -23.83
CA GLU A 144 53.63 -15.94 -24.68
C GLU A 144 53.43 -16.74 -25.98
N SER A 145 53.92 -16.13 -27.06
CA SER A 145 54.55 -16.70 -28.26
C SER A 145 53.93 -17.95 -28.92
N VAL A 146 53.63 -17.85 -30.21
CA VAL A 146 54.49 -18.37 -31.31
C VAL A 146 53.94 -17.81 -32.63
N LEU A 147 54.73 -16.98 -33.32
CA LEU A 147 54.78 -17.06 -34.79
C LEU A 147 56.17 -16.66 -35.29
N GLU A 148 56.88 -17.71 -35.63
CA GLU A 148 58.06 -17.79 -36.46
C GLU A 148 57.84 -17.07 -37.82
N LYS A 149 58.72 -16.14 -38.21
CA LYS A 149 59.34 -16.17 -39.55
C LYS A 149 60.52 -15.21 -39.69
N SER A 150 61.61 -15.79 -40.14
CA SER A 150 62.80 -15.17 -40.70
C SER A 150 62.47 -14.27 -41.89
N SER A 151 63.17 -13.13 -42.00
CA SER A 151 64.05 -12.83 -43.14
C SER A 151 64.63 -11.42 -43.04
N ARG A 152 65.77 -11.30 -43.70
CA ARG A 152 66.79 -10.28 -43.61
C ARG A 152 66.31 -8.91 -44.14
N LEU A 153 67.13 -7.90 -43.83
CA LEU A 153 67.21 -6.56 -44.43
C LEU A 153 66.42 -5.46 -43.68
N LEU A 154 67.05 -4.83 -42.69
CA LEU A 154 66.51 -3.69 -41.96
C LEU A 154 67.28 -2.40 -42.34
N SER A 155 66.52 -1.44 -42.88
CA SER A 155 66.99 -0.12 -43.34
C SER A 155 67.40 0.80 -42.17
N PRO A 156 68.27 1.80 -42.40
CA PRO A 156 68.79 2.72 -41.38
C PRO A 156 67.71 3.49 -40.60
N VAL A 157 66.49 3.61 -41.13
CA VAL A 157 65.37 4.32 -40.49
C VAL A 157 64.95 3.66 -39.17
N LYS A 158 64.99 2.32 -39.07
CA LYS A 158 64.57 1.61 -37.85
C LYS A 158 65.56 1.74 -36.69
N LYS A 159 66.85 1.95 -36.97
CA LYS A 159 67.85 2.24 -35.93
C LYS A 159 67.66 3.63 -35.31
N ALA A 160 67.24 4.61 -36.11
CA ALA A 160 66.94 5.95 -35.61
C ALA A 160 65.73 5.93 -34.64
N PHE A 161 64.67 5.18 -34.97
CA PHE A 161 63.53 5.03 -34.06
C PHE A 161 63.87 4.32 -32.75
N ALA A 162 64.77 3.34 -32.76
CA ALA A 162 65.20 2.65 -31.54
C ALA A 162 65.98 3.58 -30.58
N ILE A 163 66.83 4.46 -31.12
CA ILE A 163 67.59 5.43 -30.30
C ILE A 163 66.64 6.45 -29.66
N VAL A 164 65.69 6.99 -30.43
CA VAL A 164 64.69 7.95 -29.93
C VAL A 164 63.81 7.30 -28.86
N GLY A 165 63.38 6.05 -29.07
CA GLY A 165 62.60 5.30 -28.07
C GLY A 165 63.35 5.10 -26.75
N SER A 166 64.67 4.83 -26.81
CA SER A 166 65.48 4.64 -25.59
C SER A 166 65.61 5.91 -24.74
N LEU A 167 65.69 7.09 -25.38
CA LEU A 167 65.79 8.37 -24.68
C LEU A 167 64.50 8.71 -23.90
N VAL A 168 63.33 8.38 -24.47
CA VAL A 168 62.03 8.57 -23.79
C VAL A 168 61.91 7.66 -22.57
N ALA A 169 62.37 6.41 -22.68
CA ALA A 169 62.34 5.47 -21.56
C ALA A 169 63.24 5.93 -20.39
N ILE A 170 64.42 6.47 -20.67
CA ILE A 170 65.33 7.00 -19.64
C ILE A 170 64.71 8.19 -18.90
N GLY A 171 64.02 9.09 -19.62
CA GLY A 171 63.30 10.21 -19.01
C GLY A 171 62.22 9.77 -18.02
N LEU A 172 61.45 8.72 -18.37
CA LEU A 172 60.42 8.15 -17.49
C LEU A 172 61.01 7.54 -16.22
N VAL A 173 62.16 6.88 -16.32
CA VAL A 173 62.85 6.30 -15.14
C VAL A 173 63.34 7.39 -14.19
N ILE A 174 63.90 8.48 -14.72
CA ILE A 174 64.35 9.63 -13.90
C ILE A 174 63.15 10.28 -13.20
N GLN A 175 62.02 10.42 -13.88
CA GLN A 175 60.79 10.97 -13.31
C GLN A 175 60.24 10.09 -12.17
N LEU A 176 60.32 8.76 -12.29
CA LEU A 176 59.94 7.80 -11.26
C LEU A 176 60.83 7.90 -10.01
N ILE A 177 62.14 8.10 -10.19
CA ILE A 177 63.08 8.28 -9.07
C ILE A 177 62.80 9.58 -8.32
N PHE A 178 62.51 10.67 -9.02
CA PHE A 178 62.17 11.96 -8.41
C PHE A 178 60.85 11.86 -7.61
N MET A 179 59.85 11.18 -8.16
CA MET A 179 58.57 10.91 -7.48
C MET A 179 58.76 10.09 -6.19
N LEU A 180 59.68 9.13 -6.17
CA LEU A 180 60.00 8.33 -4.98
C LEU A 180 60.73 9.14 -3.89
N MET A 181 61.55 10.13 -4.25
CA MET A 181 62.20 11.01 -3.25
C MET A 181 61.22 11.96 -2.56
N ILE A 182 60.28 12.56 -3.31
CA ILE A 182 59.26 13.47 -2.74
C ILE A 182 58.37 12.72 -1.74
N ASN A 183 58.03 11.47 -2.03
CA ASN A 183 57.13 10.67 -1.19
C ASN A 183 57.77 10.25 0.16
N ARG A 184 59.10 10.32 0.30
CA ARG A 184 59.79 10.04 1.58
C ARG A 184 59.86 11.24 2.53
N GLN A 185 59.76 12.47 2.04
CA GLN A 185 59.71 13.67 2.90
C GLN A 185 58.29 13.95 3.45
N ALA A 186 57.25 13.46 2.77
CA ALA A 186 55.86 13.66 3.19
C ALA A 186 55.49 12.89 4.47
N THR A 187 56.16 11.77 4.79
CA THR A 187 55.77 10.91 5.92
C THR A 187 56.24 11.41 7.29
N THR A 188 57.29 12.24 7.36
CA THR A 188 57.83 12.72 8.65
C THR A 188 57.15 13.99 9.18
N LEU A 189 56.51 14.78 8.32
CA LEU A 189 55.81 16.02 8.74
C LEU A 189 54.37 15.74 9.23
N VAL A 190 53.70 14.71 8.69
CA VAL A 190 52.31 14.33 9.02
C VAL A 190 52.17 13.74 10.45
N GLY A 191 53.25 13.16 11.00
CA GLY A 191 53.23 12.55 12.34
C GLY A 191 53.23 13.57 13.50
N ASN A 192 53.75 14.78 13.30
CA ASN A 192 53.82 15.80 14.36
C ASN A 192 52.61 16.75 14.34
N THR A 193 52.00 17.00 13.18
CA THR A 193 50.78 17.83 13.07
C THR A 193 49.57 17.12 13.68
N SER A 194 49.46 15.79 13.49
CA SER A 194 48.34 14.99 14.02
C SER A 194 48.20 15.01 15.54
N LYS A 195 49.31 15.01 16.30
CA LYS A 195 49.27 15.06 17.78
C LYS A 195 48.86 16.43 18.33
N ALA A 196 49.23 17.51 17.65
CA ALA A 196 48.84 18.85 18.05
C ALA A 196 47.35 19.08 17.77
N GLU A 197 46.87 18.63 16.61
CA GLU A 197 45.45 18.66 16.23
C GLU A 197 44.57 17.83 17.17
N GLU A 198 45.00 16.62 17.54
CA GLU A 198 44.26 15.77 18.47
C GLU A 198 44.03 16.47 19.82
N LYS A 199 45.06 17.10 20.40
CA LYS A 199 44.92 17.84 21.67
C LYS A 199 43.92 19.00 21.58
N VAL A 200 43.90 19.71 20.45
CA VAL A 200 42.96 20.82 20.22
C VAL A 200 41.53 20.28 20.12
N MET A 201 41.32 19.18 19.38
CA MET A 201 40.00 18.54 19.28
C MET A 201 39.48 18.07 20.65
N LEU A 202 40.34 17.42 21.45
CA LEU A 202 39.97 16.96 22.79
C LEU A 202 39.66 18.14 23.73
N GLN A 203 40.38 19.25 23.61
CA GLN A 203 40.14 20.45 24.40
C GLN A 203 38.80 21.12 24.04
N ASP A 204 38.50 21.25 22.75
CA ASP A 204 37.23 21.80 22.26
C ASP A 204 36.04 20.92 22.66
N TYR A 205 36.18 19.60 22.51
CA TYR A 205 35.16 18.64 22.94
C TYR A 205 34.86 18.76 24.45
N TYR A 206 35.90 18.91 25.28
CA TYR A 206 35.75 19.13 26.71
C TYR A 206 35.06 20.46 27.02
N GLN A 207 35.37 21.54 26.30
CA GLN A 207 34.70 22.82 26.48
C GLN A 207 33.20 22.74 26.13
N ARG A 208 32.84 21.96 25.11
CA ARG A 208 31.46 21.80 24.63
C ARG A 208 30.61 20.88 25.51
N THR A 209 31.16 19.73 25.89
CA THR A 209 30.39 18.67 26.58
C THR A 209 30.70 18.57 28.07
N GLY A 210 31.83 19.13 28.52
CA GLY A 210 32.33 18.98 29.89
C GLY A 210 32.97 17.61 30.17
N VAL A 211 33.03 16.71 29.19
CA VAL A 211 33.55 15.33 29.36
C VAL A 211 34.98 15.24 28.85
N ARG A 212 35.92 14.76 29.69
CA ARG A 212 37.30 14.49 29.27
C ARG A 212 37.37 13.10 28.65
N VAL A 213 37.75 13.07 27.38
CA VAL A 213 38.02 11.86 26.60
C VAL A 213 39.53 11.58 26.59
N ALA A 214 39.94 10.32 26.64
CA ALA A 214 41.35 9.94 26.70
C ALA A 214 42.03 9.90 25.32
N SER A 215 41.24 9.78 24.25
CA SER A 215 41.73 9.72 22.87
C SER A 215 40.69 10.23 21.87
N LYS A 216 41.12 10.56 20.66
CA LYS A 216 40.20 10.91 19.56
C LYS A 216 39.21 9.79 19.24
N ALA A 217 39.63 8.52 19.30
CA ALA A 217 38.76 7.39 19.01
C ALA A 217 37.60 7.27 20.02
N GLU A 218 37.85 7.58 21.29
CA GLU A 218 36.83 7.61 22.33
C GLU A 218 35.84 8.77 22.13
N MET A 219 36.35 9.94 21.72
CA MET A 219 35.53 11.10 21.34
C MET A 219 34.57 10.78 20.19
N ASP A 220 35.10 10.24 19.09
CA ASP A 220 34.31 9.88 17.90
C ASP A 220 33.25 8.82 18.24
N LEU A 221 33.60 7.86 19.12
CA LEU A 221 32.66 6.85 19.60
C LEU A 221 31.53 7.46 20.43
N LEU A 222 31.83 8.40 21.32
CA LEU A 222 30.84 9.04 22.20
C LEU A 222 29.91 9.97 21.41
N GLU A 223 30.43 10.70 20.42
CA GLU A 223 29.62 11.52 19.51
C GLU A 223 28.75 10.65 18.59
N ALA A 224 29.26 9.52 18.11
CA ALA A 224 28.45 8.55 17.38
C ALA A 224 27.33 7.95 18.25
N ALA A 225 27.58 7.72 19.54
CA ALA A 225 26.57 7.26 20.48
C ALA A 225 25.49 8.33 20.72
N SER A 226 25.88 9.59 20.98
CA SER A 226 24.91 10.67 21.21
C SER A 226 24.03 10.92 19.98
N HIS A 227 24.60 10.87 18.78
CA HIS A 227 23.82 10.99 17.54
C HIS A 227 22.84 9.83 17.35
N ARG A 228 23.18 8.61 17.77
CA ARG A 228 22.24 7.48 17.74
C ARG A 228 21.10 7.69 18.72
N GLU A 229 21.39 8.11 19.94
CA GLU A 229 20.37 8.43 20.95
C GLU A 229 19.46 9.57 20.47
N GLU A 230 20.01 10.62 19.88
CA GLU A 230 19.24 11.72 19.31
C GLU A 230 18.34 11.24 18.16
N GLN A 231 18.84 10.37 17.29
CA GLN A 231 18.03 9.76 16.23
C GLN A 231 16.91 8.89 16.78
N GLU A 232 17.16 8.13 17.84
CA GLU A 232 16.14 7.33 18.52
C GLU A 232 15.07 8.23 19.16
N GLN A 233 15.48 9.29 19.87
CA GLN A 233 14.54 10.26 20.43
C GLN A 233 13.74 10.99 19.35
N ASN A 234 14.35 11.31 18.21
CA ASN A 234 13.64 11.91 17.08
C ASN A 234 12.60 10.96 16.50
N LYS A 235 12.94 9.67 16.34
CA LYS A 235 11.98 8.64 15.92
C LYS A 235 10.84 8.48 16.92
N ILE A 236 11.12 8.48 18.22
CA ILE A 236 10.08 8.40 19.26
C ILE A 236 9.16 9.63 19.18
N ARG A 237 9.71 10.84 19.08
CA ARG A 237 8.92 12.08 18.93
C ARG A 237 8.08 12.08 17.65
N GLU A 238 8.61 11.57 16.55
CA GLU A 238 7.86 11.41 15.30
C GLU A 238 6.71 10.41 15.46
N GLN A 239 6.95 9.27 16.11
CA GLN A 239 5.90 8.30 16.41
C GLN A 239 4.82 8.87 17.34
N GLU A 240 5.21 9.61 18.38
CA GLU A 240 4.26 10.29 19.28
C GLU A 240 3.42 11.32 18.54
N ARG A 241 4.05 12.14 17.67
CA ARG A 241 3.32 13.10 16.83
C ARG A 241 2.37 12.40 15.86
N ALA A 242 2.79 11.29 15.25
CA ALA A 242 1.95 10.50 14.36
C ALA A 242 0.74 9.94 15.12
N LYS A 243 0.97 9.35 16.30
CA LYS A 243 -0.10 8.86 17.17
C LYS A 243 -1.07 9.97 17.59
N GLN A 244 -0.55 11.13 18.00
CA GLN A 244 -1.39 12.29 18.33
C GLN A 244 -2.20 12.79 17.13
N GLN A 245 -1.65 12.72 15.92
CA GLN A 245 -2.40 13.07 14.70
C GLN A 245 -3.52 12.06 14.43
N GLU A 246 -3.26 10.77 14.62
CA GLU A 246 -4.28 9.73 14.50
C GLU A 246 -5.38 9.90 15.55
N ASP A 247 -5.03 10.16 16.81
CA ASP A 247 -5.98 10.41 17.89
C ASP A 247 -6.86 11.63 17.59
N ARG A 248 -6.28 12.72 17.08
CA ARG A 248 -7.04 13.91 16.64
C ARG A 248 -8.01 13.60 15.50
N LYS A 249 -7.58 12.83 14.50
CA LYS A 249 -8.45 12.41 13.40
C LYS A 249 -9.58 11.51 13.88
N TYR A 250 -9.29 10.61 14.82
CA TYR A 250 -10.29 9.76 15.43
C TYR A 250 -11.33 10.57 16.20
N GLN A 251 -10.90 11.56 16.99
CA GLN A 251 -11.80 12.46 17.70
C GLN A 251 -12.71 13.23 16.73
N GLN A 252 -12.14 13.81 15.66
CA GLN A 252 -12.91 14.49 14.61
C GLN A 252 -13.94 13.55 13.97
N PHE A 253 -13.54 12.33 13.61
CA PHE A 253 -14.46 11.33 13.05
C PHE A 253 -15.61 10.99 14.00
N VAL A 254 -15.33 10.86 15.30
CA VAL A 254 -16.37 10.59 16.31
C VAL A 254 -17.31 11.78 16.46
N GLU A 255 -16.80 13.01 16.46
CA GLU A 255 -17.60 14.23 16.54
C GLU A 255 -18.49 14.41 15.30
N ASP A 256 -17.91 14.25 14.11
CA ASP A 256 -18.64 14.31 12.83
C ASP A 256 -19.75 13.24 12.80
N GLY A 257 -19.45 12.01 13.21
CA GLY A 257 -20.44 10.94 13.29
C GLY A 257 -21.59 11.22 14.27
N LYS A 258 -21.33 11.94 15.37
CA LYS A 258 -22.39 12.39 16.28
C LYS A 258 -23.27 13.44 15.62
N GLN A 259 -22.68 14.44 14.97
CA GLN A 259 -23.44 15.49 14.28
C GLN A 259 -24.30 14.93 13.15
N GLU A 260 -23.74 14.02 12.35
CA GLU A 260 -24.50 13.32 11.31
C GLU A 260 -25.65 12.50 11.91
N GLY A 261 -25.39 11.79 13.00
CA GLY A 261 -26.42 11.04 13.73
C GLY A 261 -27.56 11.93 14.23
N GLU A 262 -27.25 13.12 14.77
CA GLU A 262 -28.24 14.11 15.20
C GLU A 262 -29.08 14.62 14.03
N ILE A 263 -28.45 14.98 12.90
CA ILE A 263 -29.14 15.43 11.69
C ILE A 263 -30.07 14.34 11.15
N VAL A 264 -29.60 13.09 11.07
CA VAL A 264 -30.40 11.96 10.61
C VAL A 264 -31.58 11.71 11.56
N SER A 265 -31.36 11.79 12.87
CA SER A 265 -32.42 11.65 13.88
C SER A 265 -33.48 12.75 13.75
N GLN A 266 -33.07 14.01 13.61
CA GLN A 266 -33.98 15.15 13.41
C GLN A 266 -34.78 15.00 12.12
N ASN A 267 -34.12 14.65 11.01
CA ASN A 267 -34.79 14.43 9.73
C ASN A 267 -35.78 13.26 9.80
N LEU A 268 -35.43 12.18 10.51
CA LEU A 268 -36.33 11.05 10.73
C LEU A 268 -37.56 11.46 11.56
N GLN A 269 -37.37 12.23 12.63
CA GLN A 269 -38.47 12.75 13.44
C GLN A 269 -39.41 13.62 12.63
N LEU A 270 -38.88 14.55 11.83
CA LEU A 270 -39.68 15.39 10.93
C LEU A 270 -40.43 14.57 9.88
N ALA A 271 -39.79 13.54 9.32
CA ALA A 271 -40.42 12.65 8.36
C ALA A 271 -41.54 11.82 9.01
N GLU A 272 -41.34 11.33 10.23
CA GLU A 272 -42.35 10.58 10.98
C GLU A 272 -43.54 11.49 11.34
N GLU A 273 -43.28 12.70 11.84
CA GLU A 273 -44.33 13.67 12.16
C GLU A 273 -45.15 14.04 10.93
N LYS A 274 -44.48 14.28 9.79
CA LYS A 274 -45.15 14.52 8.51
C LYS A 274 -46.01 13.33 8.09
N ALA A 275 -45.50 12.11 8.21
CA ALA A 275 -46.25 10.90 7.89
C ALA A 275 -47.48 10.73 8.80
N ARG A 276 -47.34 11.00 10.11
CA ARG A 276 -48.46 10.99 11.06
C ARG A 276 -49.51 12.02 10.71
N TYR A 277 -49.09 13.24 10.37
CA TYR A 277 -50.01 14.30 9.95
C TYR A 277 -50.79 13.91 8.68
N GLU A 278 -50.12 13.35 7.67
CA GLU A 278 -50.75 12.86 6.45
C GLU A 278 -51.71 11.70 6.73
N GLU A 279 -51.38 10.79 7.64
CA GLU A 279 -52.24 9.70 8.06
C GLU A 279 -53.50 10.21 8.77
N ASP A 280 -53.36 11.17 9.69
CA ASP A 280 -54.49 11.80 10.39
C ASP A 280 -55.39 12.60 9.44
N GLN A 281 -54.82 13.25 8.43
CA GLN A 281 -55.60 13.90 7.37
C GLN A 281 -56.40 12.87 6.57
N LYS A 282 -55.78 11.76 6.16
CA LYS A 282 -56.48 10.66 5.46
C LYS A 282 -57.58 10.04 6.31
N LYS A 283 -57.34 9.84 7.61
CA LYS A 283 -58.37 9.33 8.53
C LYS A 283 -59.55 10.28 8.64
N ARG A 284 -59.32 11.59 8.77
CA ARG A 284 -60.39 12.60 8.78
C ARG A 284 -61.20 12.61 7.49
N GLN A 285 -60.52 12.59 6.35
CA GLN A 285 -61.18 12.53 5.03
C GLN A 285 -62.02 11.26 4.88
N ALA A 286 -61.46 10.09 5.24
CA ALA A 286 -62.20 8.83 5.18
C ALA A 286 -63.42 8.83 6.12
N GLN A 287 -63.30 9.44 7.31
CA GLN A 287 -64.41 9.57 8.25
C GLN A 287 -65.49 10.53 7.71
N GLU A 288 -65.13 11.65 7.09
CA GLU A 288 -66.08 12.56 6.44
C GLU A 288 -66.77 11.91 5.25
N ASP A 289 -66.03 11.18 4.42
CA ASP A 289 -66.57 10.40 3.31
C ASP A 289 -67.57 9.35 3.80
N GLN A 290 -67.22 8.64 4.87
CA GLN A 290 -68.12 7.66 5.48
C GLN A 290 -69.40 8.33 6.00
N ARG A 291 -69.29 9.47 6.70
CA ARG A 291 -70.46 10.23 7.15
C ARG A 291 -71.34 10.69 5.99
N ARG A 292 -70.74 11.15 4.88
CA ARG A 292 -71.50 11.51 3.67
C ARG A 292 -72.22 10.32 3.06
N GLN A 293 -71.59 9.15 3.02
CA GLN A 293 -72.23 7.93 2.54
C GLN A 293 -73.39 7.51 3.43
N ASP A 294 -73.21 7.56 4.76
CA ASP A 294 -74.25 7.23 5.73
C ASP A 294 -75.46 8.19 5.60
N GLU A 295 -75.22 9.49 5.38
CA GLU A 295 -76.28 10.48 5.12
C GLU A 295 -77.04 10.18 3.82
N LEU A 296 -76.34 9.90 2.72
CA LEU A 296 -76.94 9.54 1.44
C LEU A 296 -77.76 8.24 1.53
N GLU A 297 -77.28 7.26 2.29
CA GLU A 297 -78.01 6.01 2.54
C GLU A 297 -79.26 6.24 3.38
N ALA A 298 -79.17 7.06 4.43
CA ALA A 298 -80.31 7.45 5.25
C ALA A 298 -81.38 8.18 4.42
N GLU A 299 -80.98 9.11 3.55
CA GLU A 299 -81.89 9.78 2.61
C GLU A 299 -82.55 8.78 1.64
N ARG A 300 -81.78 7.83 1.10
CA ARG A 300 -82.31 6.78 0.22
C ARG A 300 -83.37 5.95 0.95
N ILE A 301 -83.08 5.51 2.17
CA ILE A 301 -84.02 4.74 3.01
C ILE A 301 -85.27 5.57 3.32
N GLN A 302 -85.12 6.87 3.60
CA GLN A 302 -86.25 7.75 3.89
C GLN A 302 -87.15 7.92 2.65
N ARG A 303 -86.57 8.18 1.47
CA ARG A 303 -87.31 8.23 0.20
C ARG A 303 -88.07 6.93 -0.08
N GLU A 304 -87.43 5.78 0.17
CA GLU A 304 -88.09 4.49 0.04
C GLU A 304 -89.29 4.39 1.00
N LYS A 305 -89.13 4.73 2.28
CA LYS A 305 -90.24 4.74 3.25
C LYS A 305 -91.40 5.64 2.83
N ASP A 306 -91.11 6.87 2.38
CA ASP A 306 -92.13 7.81 1.95
C ASP A 306 -92.89 7.28 0.70
N SER A 307 -92.16 6.62 -0.22
CA SER A 307 -92.78 5.99 -1.39
C SER A 307 -93.72 4.83 -1.00
N TRP A 308 -93.31 3.97 -0.06
CA TRP A 308 -94.15 2.89 0.47
C TRP A 308 -95.40 3.43 1.17
N GLN A 309 -95.28 4.50 1.96
CA GLN A 309 -96.43 5.13 2.61
C GLN A 309 -97.45 5.64 1.61
N ASN A 310 -97.01 6.35 0.56
CA ASN A 310 -97.90 6.87 -0.48
C ASN A 310 -98.62 5.76 -1.28
N THR A 311 -98.01 4.58 -1.43
CA THR A 311 -98.66 3.45 -2.09
C THR A 311 -99.72 2.75 -1.24
N LEU A 312 -99.72 2.94 0.08
CA LEU A 312 -100.68 2.33 1.01
C LEU A 312 -101.90 3.22 1.30
N THR A 313 -101.81 4.52 1.02
CA THR A 313 -102.87 5.51 1.23
C THR A 313 -103.74 5.78 0.00
N ASN A 314 -103.37 5.28 -1.17
CA ASN A 314 -104.19 5.23 -2.40
C ASN A 314 -104.84 3.86 -2.56
#